data_AF-A0A9W4K119-F1
#
_entry.id   AF-A0A9W4K119-F1
#
_cell.length_a   1.000
_cell.length_b   1.000
_cell.length_c   1.000
_cell.angle_alpha   90.00
_cell.angle_beta   90.00
_cell.angle_gamma   90.00
#
_symmetry.space_group_name_H-M   'P 1'
#
loop_
_entity.id
_entity.type
_entity.pdbx_description
1 polymer ?
#
loop_
_entity_poly.entity_id
_entity_poly.type
_entity_poly.pdbx_seq_one_letter_code
_entity_poly.pdbx_strand_id
1 'polypeptide(L)'
;MPNAPGPDPIQGPDPSLETERHTQITPIPISATPTPPITKPRYYYFAYGSNLSPTQMAARCHKNPSSSKPLGIASLPHWRWFINNAGFADVLPPSGLRVPNQDSESAHEIPVSGSEDTVYGVLYEMDLRDEKVLDMYEGIDVRAEDSDGQFVDVNVRPKEQGRGSYNKWFVKAEAVKWLDEHEDPETEVNALVYVDEGCVTLSDPNFEYIARMNRGIHESVQLGLPQRWVDEVIRKFIPK
;
A
#
# COMPACT_ATOMS: atom_id res chain seq x y z
N MET A 1 39.20 -27.81 103.85
CA MET A 1 38.53 -29.12 103.67
C MET A 1 37.05 -28.90 103.98
N PRO A 2 36.08 -29.21 103.12
CA PRO A 2 36.13 -29.88 101.79
C PRO A 2 35.68 -28.92 100.65
N ASN A 3 36.36 -28.89 99.50
CA ASN A 3 36.16 -29.66 98.25
C ASN A 3 35.49 -28.81 97.16
N ALA A 4 36.24 -28.66 96.06
CA ALA A 4 35.78 -28.18 94.76
C ALA A 4 34.74 -29.12 94.14
N PRO A 5 34.03 -28.65 93.10
CA PRO A 5 34.44 -28.94 91.72
C PRO A 5 34.64 -27.62 90.95
N GLY A 6 35.68 -27.44 90.13
CA GLY A 6 35.95 -28.18 88.90
C GLY A 6 35.38 -27.34 87.74
N PRO A 7 36.19 -26.81 86.81
CA PRO A 7 35.72 -25.87 85.80
C PRO A 7 35.00 -26.61 84.67
N ASP A 8 33.81 -26.14 84.29
CA ASP A 8 33.14 -26.61 83.08
C ASP A 8 33.66 -25.88 81.83
N PRO A 9 33.65 -26.57 80.66
CA PRO A 9 34.50 -26.24 79.54
C PRO A 9 33.93 -25.15 78.64
N ILE A 10 34.85 -24.49 77.93
CA ILE A 10 34.61 -23.60 76.80
C ILE A 10 33.73 -24.31 75.76
N GLN A 11 32.50 -23.83 75.59
CA GLN A 11 31.72 -24.06 74.38
C GLN A 11 32.02 -22.88 73.44
N GLY A 12 32.72 -23.17 72.34
CA GLY A 12 32.96 -22.19 71.28
C GLY A 12 31.64 -21.68 70.69
N PRO A 13 31.63 -20.46 70.13
CA PRO A 13 30.43 -19.89 69.54
C PRO A 13 29.92 -20.77 68.38
N ASP A 14 28.62 -21.07 68.44
CA ASP A 14 27.82 -21.63 67.35
C ASP A 14 27.98 -20.76 66.09
N PRO A 15 28.43 -21.32 64.94
CA PRO A 15 28.60 -20.58 63.71
C PRO A 15 27.26 -20.50 62.98
N SER A 16 26.33 -19.71 63.49
CA SER A 16 25.10 -19.42 62.77
C SER A 16 24.47 -18.12 63.25
N LEU A 17 25.08 -16.98 62.89
CA LEU A 17 24.43 -15.65 62.82
C LEU A 17 25.41 -14.60 62.24
N GLU A 18 25.87 -14.81 61.01
CA GLU A 18 26.28 -13.69 60.15
C GLU A 18 25.03 -13.21 59.40
N THR A 19 24.28 -12.28 60.00
CA THR A 19 23.31 -11.48 59.25
C THR A 19 24.02 -10.24 58.77
N GLU A 20 24.42 -10.30 57.50
CA GLU A 20 25.01 -9.20 56.75
C GLU A 20 24.15 -7.94 56.82
N ARG A 21 24.81 -6.81 57.07
CA ARG A 21 24.31 -5.48 56.74
C ARG A 21 24.02 -5.42 55.24
N HIS A 22 22.75 -5.47 54.86
CA HIS A 22 22.31 -5.07 53.54
C HIS A 22 21.47 -3.80 53.65
N THR A 23 22.08 -2.69 53.22
CA THR A 23 21.47 -1.40 52.95
C THR A 23 20.28 -1.60 52.02
N GLN A 24 19.08 -1.39 52.54
CA GLN A 24 17.84 -1.48 51.77
C GLN A 24 17.72 -0.22 50.90
N ILE A 25 18.21 -0.31 49.66
CA ILE A 25 17.97 0.70 48.62
C ILE A 25 16.71 0.26 47.88
N THR A 26 15.59 0.94 48.15
CA THR A 26 14.35 0.79 47.39
C THR A 26 14.58 1.28 45.96
N PRO A 27 14.40 0.46 44.91
CA PRO A 27 14.47 0.96 43.55
C PRO A 27 13.24 1.82 43.25
N ILE A 28 13.48 3.03 42.77
CA ILE A 28 12.46 3.91 42.20
C ILE A 28 11.87 3.18 40.98
N PRO A 29 10.53 3.05 40.85
CA PRO A 29 9.95 2.50 39.63
C PRO A 29 10.19 3.50 38.50
N ILE A 30 11.13 3.16 37.62
CA ILE A 30 11.28 3.85 36.34
C ILE A 30 10.01 3.54 35.56
N SER A 31 9.10 4.52 35.46
CA SER A 31 8.02 4.48 34.47
C SER A 31 8.67 4.34 33.10
N ALA A 32 8.66 3.12 32.56
CA ALA A 32 8.91 2.91 31.15
C ALA A 32 7.74 3.57 30.41
N THR A 33 7.95 4.78 29.91
CA THR A 33 7.12 5.30 28.84
C THR A 33 7.17 4.27 27.70
N PRO A 34 6.03 3.75 27.22
CA PRO A 34 6.05 2.89 26.04
C PRO A 34 6.60 3.74 24.89
N THR A 35 7.80 3.38 24.42
CA THR A 35 8.31 3.88 23.16
C THR A 35 7.23 3.60 22.11
N PRO A 36 6.73 4.62 21.39
CA PRO A 36 5.79 4.35 20.31
C PRO A 36 6.43 3.32 19.38
N PRO A 37 5.71 2.26 18.99
CA PRO A 37 6.26 1.29 18.05
C PRO A 37 6.71 2.07 16.82
N ILE A 38 7.96 1.87 16.41
CA ILE A 38 8.47 2.43 15.16
C ILE A 38 7.64 1.77 14.06
N THR A 39 6.59 2.45 13.61
CA THR A 39 5.77 2.01 12.49
C THR A 39 6.63 2.13 11.24
N LYS A 40 6.97 0.99 10.65
CA LYS A 40 7.68 0.96 9.36
C LYS A 40 6.87 1.78 8.35
N PRO A 41 7.50 2.65 7.53
CA PRO A 41 6.79 3.39 6.51
C PRO A 41 6.08 2.41 5.57
N ARG A 42 4.79 2.65 5.33
CA ARG A 42 3.96 1.81 4.48
C ARG A 42 4.23 2.14 3.02
N TYR A 43 4.24 1.10 2.19
CA TYR A 43 4.38 1.21 0.74
C TYR A 43 3.05 0.80 0.13
N TYR A 44 2.38 1.74 -0.52
CA TYR A 44 1.00 1.56 -0.97
C TYR A 44 0.93 1.27 -2.47
N TYR A 45 -0.04 0.45 -2.87
CA TYR A 45 -0.41 0.22 -4.27
C TYR A 45 -1.88 0.59 -4.47
N PHE A 46 -2.15 1.43 -5.47
CA PHE A 46 -3.48 1.84 -5.85
C PHE A 46 -3.93 1.10 -7.11
N ALA A 47 -4.95 0.26 -6.97
CA ALA A 47 -5.50 -0.53 -8.06
C ALA A 47 -6.79 0.10 -8.62
N TYR A 48 -6.83 0.30 -9.94
CA TYR A 48 -8.00 0.86 -10.65
C TYR A 48 -8.53 -0.05 -11.78
N GLY A 49 -7.77 -1.08 -12.17
CA GLY A 49 -8.13 -2.07 -13.18
C GLY A 49 -8.58 -3.38 -12.56
N SER A 50 -8.30 -4.51 -13.22
CA SER A 50 -8.72 -5.83 -12.71
C SER A 50 -8.19 -6.18 -11.30
N ASN A 51 -7.11 -5.54 -10.85
CA ASN A 51 -6.60 -5.66 -9.47
C ASN A 51 -7.49 -4.99 -8.42
N LEU A 52 -8.58 -4.34 -8.80
CA LEU A 52 -9.70 -3.99 -7.88
C LEU A 52 -10.24 -5.22 -7.12
N SER A 53 -10.00 -6.42 -7.64
CA SER A 53 -10.39 -7.70 -7.03
C SER A 53 -9.33 -8.18 -6.01
N PRO A 54 -9.64 -8.24 -4.70
CA PRO A 54 -8.83 -8.97 -3.72
C PRO A 54 -8.58 -10.43 -4.12
N THR A 55 -9.56 -11.10 -4.74
CA THR A 55 -9.36 -12.47 -5.26
C THR A 55 -8.25 -12.53 -6.30
N GLN A 56 -8.19 -11.56 -7.22
CA GLN A 56 -7.13 -11.51 -8.22
C GLN A 56 -5.78 -11.15 -7.58
N MET A 57 -5.77 -10.19 -6.65
CA MET A 57 -4.58 -9.83 -5.90
C MET A 57 -4.01 -11.03 -5.12
N ALA A 58 -4.85 -11.82 -4.45
CA ALA A 58 -4.42 -13.03 -3.75
C ALA A 58 -3.83 -14.10 -4.68
N ALA A 59 -4.34 -14.21 -5.90
CA ALA A 59 -3.80 -15.14 -6.89
C ALA A 59 -2.42 -14.71 -7.43
N ARG A 60 -2.14 -13.41 -7.48
CA ARG A 60 -0.86 -12.86 -7.97
C ARG A 60 0.16 -12.72 -6.83
N CYS A 61 -0.23 -12.05 -5.77
CA CYS A 61 0.61 -11.64 -4.64
C CYS A 61 0.58 -12.69 -3.53
N HIS A 62 1.47 -13.68 -3.63
CA HIS A 62 1.54 -14.83 -2.72
C HIS A 62 2.84 -14.86 -1.88
N LYS A 63 3.71 -13.84 -2.00
CA LYS A 63 4.96 -13.76 -1.23
C LYS A 63 4.71 -13.21 0.18
N ASN A 64 3.79 -12.26 0.29
CA ASN A 64 3.31 -11.73 1.56
C ASN A 64 1.77 -11.68 1.53
N PRO A 65 1.07 -12.44 2.39
CA PRO A 65 -0.39 -12.47 2.41
C PRO A 65 -1.04 -11.09 2.60
N SER A 66 -0.36 -10.15 3.28
CA SER A 66 -0.87 -8.80 3.47
C SER A 66 -0.96 -8.00 2.16
N SER A 67 -0.17 -8.33 1.13
CA SER A 67 -0.21 -7.65 -0.17
C SER A 67 -1.55 -7.77 -0.92
N SER A 68 -2.35 -8.77 -0.54
CA SER A 68 -3.68 -9.02 -1.13
C SER A 68 -4.84 -8.55 -0.26
N LYS A 69 -4.56 -8.04 0.95
CA LYS A 69 -5.57 -7.51 1.85
C LYS A 69 -5.85 -6.05 1.49
N PRO A 70 -7.08 -5.71 1.08
CA PRO A 70 -7.43 -4.33 0.81
C PRO A 70 -7.38 -3.53 2.11
N LEU A 71 -6.69 -2.39 2.10
CA LEU A 71 -6.64 -1.47 3.23
C LEU A 71 -7.81 -0.47 3.19
N GLY A 72 -8.30 -0.13 2.00
CA GLY A 72 -9.25 0.95 1.84
C GLY A 72 -9.66 1.23 0.41
N ILE A 73 -10.55 2.21 0.27
CA ILE A 73 -10.87 2.88 -0.98
C ILE A 73 -10.15 4.21 -0.98
N ALA A 74 -9.51 4.53 -2.10
CA ALA A 74 -8.85 5.80 -2.32
C ALA A 74 -9.31 6.41 -3.64
N SER A 75 -8.96 7.68 -3.88
CA SER A 75 -9.22 8.38 -5.12
C SER A 75 -8.01 9.13 -5.66
N LEU A 76 -8.01 9.37 -6.97
CA LEU A 76 -7.05 10.20 -7.70
C LEU A 76 -7.80 11.36 -8.37
N PRO A 77 -7.84 12.56 -7.75
CA PRO A 77 -8.56 13.72 -8.27
C PRO A 77 -8.03 14.19 -9.63
N HIS A 78 -8.94 14.51 -10.55
CA HIS A 78 -8.69 14.98 -11.91
C HIS A 78 -8.01 13.96 -12.85
N TRP A 79 -7.88 12.70 -12.41
CA TRP A 79 -7.46 11.60 -13.28
C TRP A 79 -8.65 11.07 -14.09
N ARG A 80 -8.36 10.51 -15.26
CA ARG A 80 -9.39 9.95 -16.16
C ARG A 80 -9.23 8.45 -16.31
N TRP A 81 -10.26 7.66 -15.98
CA TRP A 81 -10.26 6.21 -16.19
C TRP A 81 -10.85 5.88 -17.57
N PHE A 82 -10.22 4.96 -18.29
CA PHE A 82 -10.69 4.51 -19.60
C PHE A 82 -10.20 3.10 -19.94
N ILE A 83 -10.72 2.54 -21.04
CA ILE A 83 -10.13 1.36 -21.68
C ILE A 83 -9.31 1.83 -22.88
N ASN A 84 -8.03 1.48 -22.86
CA ASN A 84 -7.09 1.84 -23.90
C ASN A 84 -7.18 0.90 -25.12
N ASN A 85 -6.50 1.27 -26.20
CA ASN A 85 -6.43 0.51 -27.45
C ASN A 85 -5.63 -0.80 -27.38
N ALA A 86 -5.05 -1.15 -26.23
CA ALA A 86 -4.59 -2.52 -25.94
C ALA A 86 -5.70 -3.40 -25.33
N GLY A 87 -6.87 -2.84 -25.05
CA GLY A 87 -8.06 -3.52 -24.54
C GLY A 87 -8.09 -3.68 -23.01
N PHE A 88 -7.30 -2.88 -22.29
CA PHE A 88 -7.18 -2.92 -20.82
C PHE A 88 -7.48 -1.56 -20.20
N ALA A 89 -7.79 -1.56 -18.90
CA ALA A 89 -8.03 -0.32 -18.17
C ALA A 89 -6.74 0.44 -17.93
N ASP A 90 -6.79 1.75 -18.10
CA ASP A 90 -5.70 2.67 -17.83
C ASP A 90 -6.24 3.97 -17.21
N VAL A 91 -5.33 4.80 -16.68
CA VAL A 91 -5.65 6.10 -16.11
C VAL A 91 -4.80 7.20 -16.74
N LEU A 92 -5.45 8.24 -17.23
CA LEU A 92 -4.79 9.42 -17.77
C LEU A 92 -4.58 10.45 -16.65
N PRO A 93 -3.34 10.94 -16.43
CA PRO A 93 -3.08 11.97 -15.44
C PRO A 93 -3.67 13.34 -15.83
N PRO A 94 -3.84 14.26 -14.84
CA PRO A 94 -4.21 15.64 -15.10
C PRO A 94 -3.15 16.33 -15.98
N SER A 95 -3.52 17.41 -16.68
CA SER A 95 -2.68 18.02 -17.72
C SER A 95 -1.28 18.43 -17.26
N GLY A 96 -1.13 18.88 -16.01
CA GLY A 96 0.17 19.25 -15.43
C GLY A 96 1.09 18.07 -15.07
N LEU A 97 0.64 16.83 -15.25
CA LEU A 97 1.35 15.62 -14.89
C LEU A 97 1.38 14.62 -16.05
N ARG A 98 1.48 15.11 -17.29
CA ARG A 98 1.51 14.29 -18.51
C ARG A 98 2.89 14.27 -19.14
N VAL A 99 3.25 13.11 -19.69
CA VAL A 99 4.32 13.02 -20.69
C VAL A 99 3.76 13.28 -22.10
N PRO A 100 4.59 13.58 -23.13
CA PRO A 100 4.11 14.05 -24.43
C PRO A 100 3.04 13.17 -25.10
N ASN A 101 3.17 11.84 -25.01
CA ASN A 101 2.20 10.92 -25.61
C ASN A 101 0.80 11.06 -24.98
N GLN A 102 0.74 11.41 -23.70
CA GLN A 102 -0.49 11.60 -22.93
C GLN A 102 -1.14 12.96 -23.15
N ASP A 103 -0.53 13.85 -23.93
CA ASP A 103 -1.11 15.16 -24.30
C ASP A 103 -1.44 15.26 -25.80
N SER A 104 -1.79 14.11 -26.39
CA SER A 104 -2.25 14.01 -27.77
C SER A 104 -3.75 14.27 -27.93
N GLU A 105 -4.19 14.53 -29.15
CA GLU A 105 -5.63 14.67 -29.48
C GLU A 105 -6.45 13.46 -29.00
N SER A 106 -5.95 12.24 -29.19
CA SER A 106 -6.59 11.02 -28.67
C SER A 106 -6.74 11.03 -27.15
N ALA A 107 -5.73 11.51 -26.43
CA ALA A 107 -5.80 11.61 -24.97
C ALA A 107 -6.81 12.68 -24.51
N HIS A 108 -7.02 13.72 -25.31
CA HIS A 108 -8.00 14.78 -25.02
C HIS A 108 -9.44 14.30 -25.18
N GLU A 109 -9.69 13.26 -25.99
CA GLU A 109 -11.00 12.61 -26.14
C GLU A 109 -11.40 11.77 -24.91
N ILE A 110 -10.45 11.39 -24.06
CA ILE A 110 -10.73 10.58 -22.86
C ILE A 110 -11.64 11.39 -21.92
N PRO A 111 -12.84 10.90 -21.56
CA PRO A 111 -13.82 11.67 -20.82
C PRO A 111 -13.42 11.86 -19.35
N VAL A 112 -13.98 12.91 -18.74
CA VAL A 112 -13.90 13.14 -17.29
C VAL A 112 -14.49 11.94 -16.53
N SER A 113 -13.84 11.53 -15.44
CA SER A 113 -14.24 10.40 -14.61
C SER A 113 -15.43 10.74 -13.71
N GLY A 114 -16.63 10.66 -14.30
CA GLY A 114 -17.88 10.82 -13.58
C GLY A 114 -18.11 12.26 -13.12
N SER A 115 -19.16 12.45 -12.32
CA SER A 115 -19.55 13.78 -11.84
C SER A 115 -18.58 14.41 -10.83
N GLU A 116 -17.71 13.60 -10.22
CA GLU A 116 -16.73 14.02 -9.21
C GLU A 116 -15.32 14.28 -9.79
N ASP A 117 -15.12 14.09 -11.10
CA ASP A 117 -13.82 14.25 -11.79
C ASP A 117 -12.68 13.55 -11.03
N THR A 118 -12.85 12.26 -10.73
CA THR A 118 -11.88 11.49 -9.97
C THR A 118 -11.89 10.01 -10.35
N VAL A 119 -10.76 9.32 -10.18
CA VAL A 119 -10.69 7.86 -10.32
C VAL A 119 -10.71 7.24 -8.93
N TYR A 120 -11.64 6.33 -8.67
CA TYR A 120 -11.62 5.51 -7.45
C TYR A 120 -10.86 4.21 -7.67
N GLY A 121 -10.21 3.74 -6.61
CA GLY A 121 -9.47 2.50 -6.60
C GLY A 121 -9.45 1.82 -5.23
N VAL A 122 -8.92 0.61 -5.21
CA VAL A 122 -8.65 -0.14 -3.98
C VAL A 122 -7.19 0.04 -3.61
N LEU A 123 -6.93 0.40 -2.35
CA LEU A 123 -5.60 0.58 -1.80
C LEU A 123 -5.12 -0.71 -1.12
N TYR A 124 -3.88 -1.11 -1.40
CA TYR A 124 -3.21 -2.26 -0.78
C TYR A 124 -1.89 -1.81 -0.14
N GLU A 125 -1.48 -2.48 0.95
CA GLU A 125 -0.07 -2.48 1.34
C GLU A 125 0.68 -3.37 0.35
N MET A 126 1.91 -3.01 -0.01
CA MET A 126 2.66 -3.75 -1.03
C MET A 126 4.02 -4.23 -0.51
N ASP A 127 4.28 -5.53 -0.61
CA ASP A 127 5.61 -6.10 -0.39
C ASP A 127 6.42 -6.03 -1.69
N LEU A 128 7.68 -5.61 -1.62
CA LEU A 128 8.57 -5.47 -2.79
C LEU A 128 8.74 -6.77 -3.60
N ARG A 129 8.52 -7.95 -3.00
CA ARG A 129 8.57 -9.24 -3.71
C ARG A 129 7.29 -9.51 -4.48
N ASP A 130 6.15 -9.04 -3.98
CA ASP A 130 4.86 -9.13 -4.67
C ASP A 130 4.75 -8.04 -5.75
N GLU A 131 5.30 -6.84 -5.53
CA GLU A 131 5.45 -5.83 -6.58
C GLU A 131 6.19 -6.40 -7.79
N LYS A 132 7.30 -7.12 -7.59
CA LYS A 132 8.02 -7.77 -8.69
C LYS A 132 7.16 -8.80 -9.45
N VAL A 133 6.17 -9.40 -8.78
CA VAL A 133 5.22 -10.28 -9.46
C VAL A 133 4.24 -9.45 -10.29
N LEU A 134 3.73 -8.34 -9.74
CA LEU A 134 2.88 -7.40 -10.48
C LEU A 134 3.63 -6.79 -11.67
N ASP A 135 4.89 -6.40 -11.53
CA ASP A 135 5.72 -5.86 -12.62
C ASP A 135 5.75 -6.80 -13.84
N MET A 136 5.70 -8.12 -13.64
CA MET A 136 5.57 -9.08 -14.73
C MET A 136 4.18 -9.08 -15.38
N TYR A 137 3.11 -8.95 -14.58
CA TYR A 137 1.73 -8.90 -15.07
C TYR A 137 1.41 -7.58 -15.78
N GLU A 138 1.96 -6.47 -15.29
CA GLU A 138 1.79 -5.14 -15.86
C GLU A 138 2.83 -4.86 -16.97
N GLY A 139 3.71 -5.82 -17.27
CA GLY A 139 4.63 -5.74 -18.41
C GLY A 139 5.65 -4.61 -18.30
N ILE A 140 6.19 -4.37 -17.10
CA ILE A 140 7.20 -3.34 -16.86
C ILE A 140 8.50 -3.66 -17.63
N ASP A 141 9.02 -2.68 -18.38
CA ASP A 141 10.36 -2.77 -18.93
C ASP A 141 11.40 -2.45 -17.86
N VAL A 142 11.94 -3.50 -17.24
CA VAL A 142 12.98 -3.38 -16.21
C VAL A 142 14.29 -2.78 -16.73
N ARG A 143 14.46 -2.66 -18.05
CA ARG A 143 15.63 -2.05 -18.70
C ARG A 143 15.36 -0.64 -19.21
N ALA A 144 14.18 -0.09 -18.95
CA ALA A 144 13.90 1.29 -19.33
C ALA A 144 14.87 2.26 -18.64
N GLU A 145 15.22 3.30 -19.37
CA GLU A 145 16.08 4.38 -18.92
C GLU A 145 15.45 5.11 -17.73
N ASP A 146 16.29 5.80 -16.96
CA ASP A 146 15.81 6.69 -15.91
C ASP A 146 15.14 7.93 -16.55
N SER A 147 14.08 8.42 -15.91
CA SER A 147 13.42 9.66 -16.32
C SER A 147 14.37 10.85 -16.13
N ASP A 148 14.43 11.74 -17.11
CA ASP A 148 15.23 12.97 -17.02
C ASP A 148 14.52 14.09 -16.23
N GLY A 149 13.27 13.87 -15.82
CA GLY A 149 12.46 14.83 -15.07
C GLY A 149 11.94 16.00 -15.91
N GLN A 150 12.07 15.97 -17.23
CA GLN A 150 11.70 17.09 -18.10
C GLN A 150 10.19 17.40 -18.06
N PHE A 151 9.36 16.35 -18.07
CA PHE A 151 7.90 16.48 -18.12
C PHE A 151 7.23 16.20 -16.78
N VAL A 152 7.72 15.19 -16.07
CA VAL A 152 7.18 14.75 -14.77
C VAL A 152 8.34 14.54 -13.82
N ASP A 153 8.22 15.04 -12.60
CA ASP A 153 9.26 14.94 -11.57
C ASP A 153 9.68 13.48 -11.34
N VAL A 154 10.98 13.26 -11.16
CA VAL A 154 11.58 11.92 -11.01
C VAL A 154 11.08 11.17 -9.77
N ASN A 155 10.57 11.86 -8.76
CA ASN A 155 9.96 11.23 -7.59
C ASN A 155 8.55 10.67 -7.91
N VAL A 156 7.87 11.23 -8.91
CA VAL A 156 6.57 10.74 -9.39
C VAL A 156 6.78 9.68 -10.48
N ARG A 157 7.64 9.98 -11.45
CA ARG A 157 7.91 9.10 -12.59
C ARG A 157 9.43 8.87 -12.69
N PRO A 158 9.97 7.85 -12.00
CA PRO A 158 11.42 7.66 -11.90
C PRO A 158 12.06 7.05 -13.15
N LYS A 159 11.28 6.36 -13.99
CA LYS A 159 11.76 5.72 -15.22
C LYS A 159 10.91 6.13 -16.41
N GLU A 160 11.49 5.99 -17.59
CA GLU A 160 10.72 5.97 -18.84
C GLU A 160 9.90 4.67 -18.94
N GLN A 161 8.81 4.64 -19.72
CA GLN A 161 8.07 3.38 -19.94
C GLN A 161 8.91 2.33 -20.71
N GLY A 162 9.80 2.78 -21.59
CA GLY A 162 10.60 1.89 -22.44
C GLY A 162 9.73 1.08 -23.40
N ARG A 163 9.99 -0.23 -23.50
CA ARG A 163 9.28 -1.16 -24.39
C ARG A 163 8.18 -1.98 -23.69
N GLY A 164 7.85 -1.60 -22.46
CA GLY A 164 6.86 -2.27 -21.62
C GLY A 164 5.43 -1.80 -21.92
N SER A 165 4.46 -2.47 -21.30
CA SER A 165 3.05 -2.11 -21.43
C SER A 165 2.68 -0.96 -20.50
N TYR A 166 3.05 -1.03 -19.22
CA TYR A 166 2.84 0.03 -18.25
C TYR A 166 4.18 0.55 -17.72
N ASN A 167 4.16 1.73 -17.12
CA ASN A 167 5.22 2.30 -16.31
C ASN A 167 4.80 2.44 -14.84
N LYS A 168 5.76 2.61 -13.93
CA LYS A 168 5.51 2.81 -12.50
C LYS A 168 5.53 4.29 -12.14
N TRP A 169 4.42 4.74 -11.59
CA TRP A 169 4.23 6.10 -11.09
C TRP A 169 3.95 6.08 -9.60
N PHE A 170 4.46 7.07 -8.87
CA PHE A 170 4.28 7.25 -7.43
C PHE A 170 3.55 8.56 -7.19
N VAL A 171 2.26 8.47 -6.91
CA VAL A 171 1.37 9.63 -6.86
C VAL A 171 0.64 9.71 -5.52
N LYS A 172 0.19 10.92 -5.18
CA LYS A 172 -0.66 11.14 -4.01
C LYS A 172 -2.07 10.65 -4.32
N ALA A 173 -2.55 9.70 -3.53
CA ALA A 173 -3.91 9.21 -3.55
C ALA A 173 -4.63 9.63 -2.27
N GLU A 174 -5.87 10.09 -2.40
CA GLU A 174 -6.69 10.51 -1.27
C GLU A 174 -7.45 9.32 -0.70
N ALA A 175 -7.20 8.97 0.56
CA ALA A 175 -7.92 7.91 1.25
C ALA A 175 -9.36 8.35 1.51
N VAL A 176 -10.32 7.64 0.91
CA VAL A 176 -11.76 7.91 1.02
C VAL A 176 -12.38 7.12 2.17
N LYS A 177 -11.92 5.88 2.34
CA LYS A 177 -12.40 4.95 3.38
C LYS A 177 -11.32 3.94 3.73
N TRP A 178 -11.00 3.82 5.01
CA TRP A 178 -10.19 2.71 5.54
C TRP A 178 -11.09 1.54 5.96
N LEU A 179 -10.62 0.31 5.78
CA LEU A 179 -11.35 -0.92 6.13
C LEU A 179 -10.94 -1.54 7.47
N ASP A 180 -9.74 -1.21 7.98
CA ASP A 180 -9.17 -1.75 9.22
C ASP A 180 -9.25 -0.74 10.40
N GLU A 181 -8.96 -1.20 11.63
CA GLU A 181 -8.79 -0.35 12.85
C GLU A 181 -7.53 0.56 12.81
N HIS A 182 -6.82 0.55 11.69
CA HIS A 182 -5.69 1.43 11.42
C HIS A 182 -6.20 2.64 10.63
N GLU A 183 -6.82 3.59 11.33
CA GLU A 183 -6.89 4.96 10.84
C GLU A 183 -5.46 5.44 10.65
N ASP A 184 -4.99 5.43 9.41
CA ASP A 184 -3.90 6.34 9.06
C ASP A 184 -4.51 7.74 9.13
N PRO A 185 -4.04 8.63 10.03
CA PRO A 185 -4.55 9.99 10.10
C PRO A 185 -4.28 10.77 8.81
N GLU A 186 -3.39 10.26 7.96
CA GLU A 186 -3.11 10.84 6.66
C GLU A 186 -4.26 10.55 5.69
N THR A 187 -4.91 11.63 5.25
CA THR A 187 -5.89 11.60 4.16
C THR A 187 -5.24 11.42 2.80
N GLU A 188 -3.92 11.56 2.69
CA GLU A 188 -3.16 11.47 1.45
C GLU A 188 -1.97 10.51 1.59
N VAL A 189 -1.97 9.43 0.80
CA VAL A 189 -0.89 8.45 0.79
C VAL A 189 -0.11 8.51 -0.51
N ASN A 190 1.21 8.28 -0.44
CA ASN A 190 2.01 8.08 -1.65
C ASN A 190 1.86 6.62 -2.13
N ALA A 191 1.27 6.42 -3.30
CA ALA A 191 0.93 5.11 -3.81
C ALA A 191 1.56 4.84 -5.19
N LEU A 192 2.00 3.60 -5.38
CA LEU A 192 2.33 3.04 -6.69
C LEU A 192 1.05 2.94 -7.53
N VAL A 193 1.13 3.46 -8.75
CA VAL A 193 0.13 3.35 -9.81
C VAL A 193 0.86 2.88 -11.07
N TYR A 194 0.31 1.88 -11.75
CA TYR A 194 0.79 1.49 -13.08
C TYR A 194 0.08 2.35 -14.12
N VAL A 195 0.78 2.96 -15.07
CA VAL A 195 0.18 3.85 -16.09
C VAL A 195 0.73 3.48 -17.47
N ASP A 196 -0.14 3.31 -18.46
CA ASP A 196 0.28 3.16 -19.86
C ASP A 196 0.39 4.54 -20.52
N GLU A 197 1.61 5.00 -20.71
CA GLU A 197 1.93 6.30 -21.31
C GLU A 197 1.77 6.30 -22.83
N GLY A 198 1.73 5.12 -23.46
CA GLY A 198 1.70 4.95 -24.90
C GLY A 198 0.29 4.72 -25.46
N CYS A 199 -0.55 3.94 -24.77
CA CYS A 199 -1.87 3.59 -25.24
C CYS A 199 -2.94 4.54 -24.68
N VAL A 200 -3.08 5.71 -25.29
CA VAL A 200 -4.04 6.75 -24.84
C VAL A 200 -5.25 6.92 -25.75
N THR A 201 -5.52 5.94 -26.61
CA THR A 201 -6.70 5.94 -27.49
C THR A 201 -7.79 5.07 -26.89
N LEU A 202 -9.04 5.57 -26.88
CA LEU A 202 -10.21 4.83 -26.39
C LEU A 202 -10.48 3.58 -27.25
N SER A 203 -10.85 2.47 -26.60
CA SER A 203 -11.25 1.23 -27.28
C SER A 203 -12.20 0.40 -26.41
N ASP A 204 -12.75 -0.65 -27.02
CA ASP A 204 -13.48 -1.70 -26.32
C ASP A 204 -12.53 -2.60 -25.52
N PRO A 205 -12.99 -3.18 -24.38
CA PRO A 205 -12.19 -4.10 -23.59
C PRO A 205 -12.02 -5.45 -24.30
N ASN A 206 -10.87 -6.09 -24.07
CA ASN A 206 -10.68 -7.46 -24.51
C ASN A 206 -11.68 -8.40 -23.84
N PHE A 207 -12.15 -9.41 -24.58
CA PHE A 207 -13.23 -10.28 -24.12
C PHE A 207 -12.88 -11.01 -22.81
N GLU A 208 -11.64 -11.50 -22.68
CA GLU A 208 -11.16 -12.15 -21.46
C GLU A 208 -10.98 -11.19 -20.27
N TYR A 209 -10.85 -9.90 -20.55
CA TYR A 209 -10.69 -8.87 -19.53
C TYR A 209 -12.03 -8.53 -18.85
N ILE A 210 -13.14 -8.58 -19.59
CA ILE A 210 -14.49 -8.25 -19.10
C ILE A 210 -14.82 -9.04 -17.82
N ALA A 211 -14.60 -10.35 -17.82
CA ALA A 211 -14.90 -11.20 -16.67
C ALA A 211 -14.07 -10.84 -15.42
N ARG A 212 -12.81 -10.46 -15.62
CA ARG A 212 -11.89 -10.04 -14.54
C ARG A 212 -12.32 -8.70 -13.98
N MET A 213 -12.67 -7.74 -14.84
CA MET A 213 -13.21 -6.45 -14.42
C MET A 213 -14.54 -6.60 -13.69
N ASN A 214 -15.48 -7.41 -14.18
CA ASN A 214 -16.75 -7.62 -13.49
C ASN A 214 -16.59 -8.21 -12.09
N ARG A 215 -15.61 -9.11 -11.88
CA ARG A 215 -15.24 -9.57 -10.53
C ARG A 215 -14.68 -8.42 -9.69
N GLY A 216 -13.74 -7.65 -10.24
CA GLY A 216 -13.15 -6.50 -9.56
C GLY A 216 -14.18 -5.46 -9.14
N ILE A 217 -15.14 -5.14 -10.01
CA ILE A 217 -16.26 -4.25 -9.70
C ILE A 217 -17.09 -4.82 -8.56
N HIS A 218 -17.49 -6.10 -8.65
CA HIS A 218 -18.34 -6.72 -7.62
C HIS A 218 -17.68 -6.72 -6.24
N GLU A 219 -16.41 -7.11 -6.16
CA GLU A 219 -15.68 -7.18 -4.90
C GLU A 219 -15.37 -5.78 -4.35
N SER A 220 -14.89 -4.85 -5.19
CA SER A 220 -14.56 -3.49 -4.73
C SER A 220 -15.79 -2.69 -4.27
N VAL A 221 -16.96 -2.87 -4.88
CA VAL A 221 -18.21 -2.25 -4.39
C VAL A 221 -18.56 -2.76 -2.99
N GLN A 222 -18.31 -4.03 -2.67
CA GLN A 222 -18.51 -4.55 -1.30
C GLN A 222 -17.54 -3.92 -0.29
N LEU A 223 -16.36 -3.51 -0.74
CA LEU A 223 -15.40 -2.75 0.08
C LEU A 223 -15.84 -1.28 0.28
N GLY A 224 -16.76 -0.78 -0.54
CA GLY A 224 -17.28 0.58 -0.47
C GLY A 224 -16.85 1.49 -1.61
N LEU A 225 -16.31 0.93 -2.71
CA LEU A 225 -16.10 1.67 -3.94
C LEU A 225 -17.47 2.21 -4.45
N PRO A 226 -17.61 3.50 -4.78
CA PRO A 226 -18.93 4.07 -5.08
C PRO A 226 -19.59 3.42 -6.30
N GLN A 227 -20.75 2.77 -6.09
CA GLN A 227 -21.55 2.17 -7.17
C GLN A 227 -21.91 3.21 -8.25
N ARG A 228 -22.19 4.45 -7.83
CA ARG A 228 -22.47 5.56 -8.75
C ARG A 228 -21.30 5.83 -9.69
N TRP A 229 -20.07 5.83 -9.19
CA TRP A 229 -18.88 6.02 -10.02
C TRP A 229 -18.68 4.85 -11.00
N VAL A 230 -18.92 3.61 -10.56
CA VAL A 230 -18.91 2.44 -11.45
C VAL A 230 -19.88 2.63 -12.61
N ASP A 231 -21.10 3.08 -12.32
CA ASP A 231 -22.15 3.26 -13.34
C ASP A 231 -21.85 4.44 -14.27
N GLU A 232 -21.30 5.54 -13.73
CA GLU A 232 -20.95 6.75 -14.50
C GLU A 232 -19.66 6.60 -15.30
N VAL A 233 -18.73 5.73 -14.91
CA VAL A 233 -17.38 5.63 -15.49
C VAL A 233 -17.13 4.26 -16.09
N ILE A 234 -17.03 3.22 -15.26
CA ILE A 234 -16.60 1.88 -15.71
C ILE A 234 -17.63 1.25 -16.66
N ARG A 235 -18.93 1.42 -16.39
CA ARG A 235 -20.01 0.80 -17.19
C ARG A 235 -20.21 1.40 -18.57
N LYS A 236 -19.55 2.51 -18.88
CA LYS A 236 -19.45 3.01 -20.27
C LYS A 236 -18.62 2.09 -21.16
N PHE A 237 -17.69 1.32 -20.57
CA PHE A 237 -16.75 0.49 -21.31
C PHE A 237 -16.89 -1.01 -20.99
N ILE A 238 -17.19 -1.38 -19.74
CA ILE A 238 -17.24 -2.79 -19.30
C ILE A 238 -18.68 -3.32 -19.31
N PRO A 239 -19.06 -4.16 -20.29
CA PRO A 239 -20.37 -4.81 -20.29
C PRO A 239 -20.51 -5.80 -19.13
N LYS A 240 -21.75 -6.10 -18.74
CA LYS A 240 -22.08 -7.06 -17.67
C LYS A 240 -22.01 -8.49 -18.17
#